data_AF-A0A090X1W2-F1
#
_entry.id   AF-A0A090X1W2-F1
#
_cell.length_a   1.000
_cell.length_b   1.000
_cell.length_c   1.000
_cell.angle_alpha   90.00
_cell.angle_beta   90.00
_cell.angle_gamma   90.00
#
_symmetry.space_group_name_H-M   'P 1'
#
loop_
_entity.id
_entity.type
_entity.pdbx_description
1 polymer ?
#
loop_
_entity_poly.entity_id
_entity_poly.type
_entity_poly.pdbx_seq_one_letter_code
_entity_poly.pdbx_strand_id
1 'polypeptide(L)'
;MFDNVEGGFMTGRGGGAVQNLPTHGRYLVLWNYKETDAPEYNFDFVAKDSKYWRMVPPIIVGFHGSGTTFNENEVQINESHGVPVKPESLFESQLELRLGGSLPEWINEVKKQIE
;
A
#
# COMPACT_ATOMS: atom_id res chain seq x y z
N MET A 1 3.09 -5.81 -0.86
CA MET A 1 3.40 -4.50 -0.26
C MET A 1 3.43 -3.50 -1.38
N PHE A 2 2.83 -2.33 -1.16
CA PHE A 2 2.98 -1.15 -1.99
C PHE A 2 3.71 -0.12 -1.13
N ASP A 3 4.89 0.32 -1.56
CA ASP A 3 5.82 1.11 -0.76
C ASP A 3 6.21 2.37 -1.54
N ASN A 4 5.88 3.54 -1.00
CA ASN A 4 6.14 4.85 -1.59
C ASN A 4 5.72 4.95 -3.07
N VAL A 5 4.53 4.44 -3.39
CA VAL A 5 3.99 4.45 -4.76
C VAL A 5 2.98 5.59 -4.96
N GLU A 6 2.93 6.12 -6.18
CA GLU A 6 1.94 7.10 -6.62
C GLU A 6 1.04 6.49 -7.70
N GLY A 7 -0.29 6.59 -7.55
CA GLY A 7 -1.22 5.98 -8.51
C GLY A 7 -2.69 6.15 -8.13
N GLY A 8 -3.58 5.59 -8.96
CA GLY A 8 -5.00 5.52 -8.66
C GLY A 8 -5.36 4.31 -7.80
N PHE A 9 -6.31 4.46 -6.88
CA PHE A 9 -6.72 3.43 -5.94
C PHE A 9 -8.22 3.13 -6.10
N MET A 10 -8.54 2.02 -6.78
CA MET A 10 -9.93 1.71 -7.13
C MET A 10 -10.27 0.23 -7.12
N THR A 11 -11.56 -0.06 -6.91
CA THR A 11 -12.09 -1.43 -7.00
C THR A 11 -11.93 -2.02 -8.42
N GLY A 12 -11.77 -3.34 -8.51
CA GLY A 12 -11.62 -4.06 -9.79
C GLY A 12 -10.23 -4.03 -10.41
N ARG A 13 -9.27 -3.29 -9.85
CA ARG A 13 -7.86 -3.26 -10.30
C ARG A 13 -6.87 -3.95 -9.34
N GLY A 14 -7.35 -4.99 -8.66
CA GLY A 14 -6.59 -5.73 -7.64
C GLY A 14 -5.71 -6.85 -8.20
N GLY A 15 -5.72 -7.04 -9.52
CA GLY A 15 -5.06 -8.16 -10.20
C GLY A 15 -5.71 -9.52 -9.92
N GLY A 16 -5.09 -10.58 -10.44
CA GLY A 16 -5.46 -11.98 -10.19
C GLY A 16 -6.74 -12.49 -10.89
N ALA A 17 -6.88 -13.82 -10.91
CA ALA A 17 -8.05 -14.50 -11.49
C ALA A 17 -9.08 -14.80 -10.40
N VAL A 18 -10.37 -14.88 -10.76
CA VAL A 18 -11.49 -15.12 -9.82
C VAL A 18 -11.26 -16.35 -8.94
N GLN A 19 -10.72 -17.44 -9.51
CA GLN A 19 -10.42 -18.67 -8.78
C GLN A 19 -9.26 -18.56 -7.78
N ASN A 20 -8.46 -17.49 -7.85
CA ASN A 20 -7.33 -17.22 -6.97
C ASN A 20 -7.66 -16.17 -5.90
N LEU A 21 -8.93 -15.79 -5.75
CA LEU A 21 -9.33 -14.88 -4.69
C LEU A 21 -9.17 -15.52 -3.30
N PRO A 22 -8.76 -14.76 -2.27
CA PRO A 22 -8.42 -13.34 -2.29
C PRO A 22 -7.08 -13.05 -3.00
N THR A 23 -6.98 -11.91 -3.68
CA THR A 23 -5.80 -11.56 -4.51
C THR A 23 -4.56 -11.22 -3.69
N HIS A 24 -4.75 -10.82 -2.43
CA HIS A 24 -3.68 -10.65 -1.46
C HIS A 24 -4.03 -11.33 -0.14
N GLY A 25 -3.01 -11.95 0.47
CA GLY A 25 -3.10 -12.56 1.79
C GLY A 25 -2.95 -11.55 2.93
N ARG A 26 -2.97 -12.07 4.16
CA ARG A 26 -2.76 -11.27 5.38
C ARG A 26 -1.41 -10.53 5.29
N TYR A 27 -1.38 -9.30 5.81
CA TYR A 27 -0.20 -8.43 5.86
C TYR A 27 0.17 -7.79 4.52
N LEU A 28 -0.80 -7.59 3.62
CA LEU A 28 -0.63 -6.56 2.60
C LEU A 28 -0.42 -5.22 3.31
N VAL A 29 0.71 -4.57 3.04
CA VAL A 29 1.05 -3.25 3.56
C VAL A 29 0.93 -2.23 2.44
N LEU A 30 0.17 -1.16 2.68
CA LEU A 30 0.19 0.09 1.92
C LEU A 30 0.98 1.10 2.75
N TRP A 31 2.20 1.43 2.33
CA TRP A 31 3.09 2.35 3.01
C TRP A 31 3.33 3.58 2.16
N ASN A 32 2.96 4.76 2.66
CA ASN A 32 3.10 6.04 1.94
C ASN A 32 2.51 6.00 0.52
N TYR A 33 1.39 5.31 0.34
CA TYR A 33 0.68 5.32 -0.94
C TYR A 33 0.10 6.71 -1.20
N LYS A 34 0.45 7.32 -2.32
CA LYS A 34 -0.09 8.60 -2.79
C LYS A 34 -1.15 8.35 -3.86
N GLU A 35 -2.40 8.52 -3.46
CA GLU A 35 -3.56 8.43 -4.35
C GLU A 35 -3.69 9.67 -5.23
N THR A 36 -4.01 9.46 -6.50
CA THR A 36 -4.11 10.52 -7.51
C THR A 36 -5.41 10.53 -8.31
N ASP A 37 -6.25 9.51 -8.21
CA ASP A 37 -7.58 9.49 -8.84
C ASP A 37 -8.66 10.10 -7.92
N ALA A 38 -9.93 9.97 -8.30
CA ALA A 38 -11.02 10.51 -7.49
C ALA A 38 -11.17 9.70 -6.19
N PRO A 39 -11.40 10.35 -5.04
CA PRO A 39 -11.48 9.64 -3.76
C PRO A 39 -12.72 8.74 -3.69
N GLU A 40 -12.54 7.55 -3.14
CA GLU A 40 -13.58 6.63 -2.69
C GLU A 40 -13.80 6.78 -1.17
N TYR A 41 -15.04 6.75 -0.71
CA TYR A 41 -15.34 6.88 0.72
C TYR A 41 -15.78 5.55 1.29
N ASN A 42 -15.21 5.18 2.44
CA ASN A 42 -15.49 3.91 3.12
C ASN A 42 -15.21 2.71 2.19
N PHE A 43 -14.04 2.70 1.55
CA PHE A 43 -13.61 1.69 0.61
C PHE A 43 -13.58 0.29 1.26
N ASP A 44 -14.19 -0.68 0.59
CA ASP A 44 -14.29 -2.07 1.04
C ASP A 44 -13.18 -2.94 0.40
N PHE A 45 -12.40 -3.63 1.23
CA PHE A 45 -11.40 -4.61 0.79
C PHE A 45 -12.02 -6.00 0.61
N VAL A 46 -13.10 -6.30 1.31
CA VAL A 46 -13.83 -7.57 1.31
C VAL A 46 -15.23 -7.33 0.73
N ALA A 47 -15.29 -6.99 -0.57
CA ALA A 47 -16.57 -6.80 -1.23
C ALA A 47 -17.48 -8.04 -1.08
N LYS A 48 -18.71 -7.80 -0.64
CA LYS A 48 -19.73 -8.83 -0.43
C LYS A 48 -20.55 -9.09 -1.70
N ASP A 49 -20.57 -8.13 -2.61
CA ASP A 49 -21.39 -8.10 -3.83
C ASP A 49 -20.58 -8.29 -5.11
N SER A 50 -19.24 -8.34 -5.05
CA SER A 50 -18.37 -8.60 -6.19
C SER A 50 -17.68 -9.96 -6.10
N LYS A 51 -17.75 -10.73 -7.18
CA LYS A 51 -16.97 -11.97 -7.35
C LYS A 51 -15.55 -11.73 -7.87
N TYR A 52 -15.18 -10.48 -8.17
CA TYR A 52 -13.90 -10.09 -8.75
C TYR A 52 -12.99 -9.37 -7.75
N TRP A 53 -13.48 -9.07 -6.55
CA TRP A 53 -12.78 -8.24 -5.58
C TRP A 53 -12.83 -8.86 -4.19
N ARG A 54 -11.65 -9.23 -3.68
CA ARG A 54 -11.46 -9.64 -2.29
C ARG A 54 -9.98 -9.57 -1.94
N MET A 55 -9.65 -8.79 -0.93
CA MET A 55 -8.34 -8.76 -0.30
C MET A 55 -8.51 -9.00 1.19
N VAL A 56 -7.59 -9.75 1.79
CA VAL A 56 -7.55 -9.82 3.26
C VAL A 56 -7.25 -8.40 3.79
N PRO A 57 -7.95 -7.92 4.85
CA PRO A 57 -7.75 -6.59 5.42
C PRO A 57 -6.27 -6.17 5.48
N PRO A 58 -5.87 -5.02 4.91
CA PRO A 58 -4.47 -4.63 4.86
C PRO A 58 -4.01 -3.85 6.09
N ILE A 59 -2.71 -3.59 6.16
CA ILE A 59 -2.08 -2.58 7.02
C ILE A 59 -1.89 -1.33 6.16
N ILE A 60 -2.38 -0.19 6.62
CA ILE A 60 -2.33 1.08 5.90
C ILE A 60 -1.62 2.10 6.78
N VAL A 61 -0.52 2.65 6.28
CA VAL A 61 0.27 3.66 7.00
C VAL A 61 0.68 4.77 6.05
N GLY A 62 0.36 6.01 6.39
CA GLY A 62 0.75 7.18 5.60
C GLY A 62 0.06 7.31 4.24
N PHE A 63 -1.07 6.63 4.04
CA PHE A 63 -1.89 6.79 2.84
C PHE A 63 -2.37 8.24 2.73
N HIS A 64 -2.17 8.88 1.59
CA HIS A 64 -2.47 10.31 1.39
C HIS A 64 -2.80 10.61 -0.07
N GLY A 65 -3.16 11.86 -0.39
CA GLY A 65 -3.50 12.29 -1.75
C GLY A 65 -4.94 12.75 -1.85
N SER A 66 -5.71 12.17 -2.77
CA SER A 66 -7.06 12.60 -3.12
C SER A 66 -8.11 12.49 -2.01
N GLY A 67 -7.86 11.68 -0.99
CA GLY A 67 -8.67 11.63 0.23
C GLY A 67 -9.58 10.41 0.36
N THR A 68 -9.26 9.30 -0.31
CA THR A 68 -9.98 8.04 -0.08
C THR A 68 -9.95 7.63 1.38
N THR A 69 -11.10 7.18 1.91
CA THR A 69 -11.21 6.63 3.25
C THR A 69 -11.55 5.15 3.21
N PHE A 70 -11.22 4.41 4.27
CA PHE A 70 -11.38 2.95 4.31
C PHE A 70 -12.48 2.54 5.28
N ASN A 71 -13.12 1.41 5.01
CA ASN A 71 -13.95 0.75 6.00
C ASN A 71 -13.09 0.23 7.16
N GLU A 72 -13.21 0.84 8.33
CA GLU A 72 -12.40 0.53 9.52
C GLU A 72 -12.57 -0.93 10.02
N ASN A 73 -13.65 -1.61 9.64
CA ASN A 73 -13.83 -3.04 9.94
C ASN A 73 -13.07 -3.96 8.97
N GLU A 74 -12.52 -3.41 7.89
CA GLU A 74 -11.82 -4.14 6.83
C GLU A 74 -10.36 -3.70 6.67
N VAL A 75 -9.80 -3.13 7.74
CA VAL A 75 -8.38 -2.81 7.87
C VAL A 75 -7.82 -3.44 9.15
N GLN A 76 -6.55 -3.84 9.14
CA GLN A 76 -5.86 -4.30 10.34
C GLN A 76 -5.30 -3.13 11.14
N ILE A 77 -4.72 -2.15 10.43
CA ILE A 77 -4.09 -0.95 10.97
C ILE A 77 -4.37 0.17 9.96
N ASN A 78 -4.76 1.34 10.44
CA ASN A 78 -4.88 2.56 9.66
C ASN A 78 -4.23 3.71 10.45
N GLU A 79 -2.98 4.04 10.11
CA GLU A 79 -2.18 5.03 10.84
C GLU A 79 -1.71 6.17 9.94
N SER A 80 -1.70 7.39 10.48
CA SER A 80 -1.26 8.60 9.77
C SER A 80 -2.00 8.83 8.43
N HIS A 81 -3.30 8.55 8.40
CA HIS A 81 -4.11 8.76 7.20
C HIS A 81 -4.13 10.25 6.81
N GLY A 82 -3.93 10.54 5.54
CA GLY A 82 -3.84 11.89 4.97
C GLY A 82 -2.45 12.52 5.06
N VAL A 83 -1.49 11.91 5.76
CA VAL A 83 -0.15 12.47 5.98
C VAL A 83 0.91 11.39 5.81
N PRO A 84 1.88 11.53 4.88
CA PRO A 84 2.95 10.55 4.73
C PRO A 84 3.83 10.47 5.99
N VAL A 85 4.40 9.30 6.24
CA VAL A 85 5.25 9.00 7.40
C VAL A 85 6.72 8.86 7.01
N LYS A 86 7.61 8.91 8.01
CA LYS A 86 9.00 8.48 7.88
C LYS A 86 9.19 7.12 8.59
N PRO A 87 10.07 6.23 8.09
CA PRO A 87 10.84 6.36 6.85
C PRO A 87 9.96 6.38 5.61
N GLU A 88 10.47 6.95 4.53
CA GLU A 88 9.68 7.15 3.31
C GLU A 88 9.37 5.83 2.61
N SER A 89 10.36 4.95 2.51
CA SER A 89 10.21 3.58 2.04
C SER A 89 10.48 2.63 3.21
N LEU A 90 9.45 1.88 3.61
CA LEU A 90 9.59 0.86 4.65
C LEU A 90 10.44 -0.32 4.14
N PHE A 91 10.42 -0.61 2.83
CA PHE A 91 11.23 -1.68 2.26
C PHE A 91 12.73 -1.40 2.44
N GLU A 92 13.18 -0.20 2.07
CA GLU A 92 14.57 0.21 2.22
C GLU A 92 15.02 0.19 3.68
N SER A 93 14.23 0.73 4.61
CA SER A 93 14.60 0.69 6.03
C SER A 93 14.68 -0.74 6.57
N GLN A 94 13.78 -1.63 6.14
CA GLN A 94 13.87 -3.05 6.51
C GLN A 94 15.08 -3.74 5.87
N LEU A 95 15.46 -3.35 4.65
CA LEU A 95 16.64 -3.88 3.98
C LEU A 95 17.92 -3.43 4.68
N GLU A 96 18.01 -2.15 5.01
CA GLU A 96 19.11 -1.57 5.79
C GLU A 96 19.30 -2.29 7.12
N LEU A 97 18.22 -2.52 7.87
CA LEU A 97 18.24 -3.28 9.12
C LEU A 97 18.76 -4.71 8.90
N ARG A 98 18.32 -5.39 7.84
CA ARG A 98 18.77 -6.76 7.51
C ARG A 98 20.24 -6.82 7.11
N LEU A 99 20.79 -5.73 6.56
CA LEU A 99 22.16 -5.64 6.08
C LEU A 99 23.13 -5.03 7.09
N GLY A 100 22.70 -4.85 8.35
CA GLY A 100 23.58 -4.41 9.44
C GLY A 100 23.66 -2.90 9.62
N GLY A 101 22.66 -2.14 9.16
CA GLY A 101 22.54 -0.71 9.42
C GLY A 101 23.05 0.20 8.31
N SER A 102 23.28 -0.33 7.11
CA SER A 102 23.57 0.47 5.91
C SER A 102 23.08 -0.23 4.65
N LEU A 103 22.56 0.54 3.70
CA LEU A 103 22.30 0.04 2.35
C LEU A 103 23.61 -0.05 1.54
N PRO A 104 23.77 -1.07 0.68
CA PRO A 104 24.86 -1.14 -0.28
C PRO A 104 24.94 0.11 -1.16
N GLU A 105 26.16 0.55 -1.47
CA GLU A 105 26.41 1.77 -2.26
C GLU A 105 25.66 1.78 -3.59
N TRP A 106 25.63 0.64 -4.30
CA TRP A 106 24.95 0.53 -5.59
C TRP A 106 23.44 0.85 -5.52
N ILE A 107 22.76 0.61 -4.40
CA ILE A 107 21.35 0.99 -4.22
C ILE A 107 21.25 2.51 -4.20
N ASN A 108 22.11 3.17 -3.41
CA ASN A 108 22.15 4.63 -3.32
C ASN A 108 22.52 5.29 -4.66
N GLU A 109 23.38 4.65 -5.45
CA GLU A 109 23.74 5.10 -6.79
C GLU A 109 22.57 5.01 -7.78
N VAL A 110 21.83 3.90 -7.77
CA VAL A 110 20.66 3.71 -8.64
C VAL A 110 19.57 4.72 -8.33
N LYS A 111 19.31 5.02 -7.05
CA LYS A 111 18.27 6.00 -6.67
C LYS A 111 18.51 7.38 -7.28
N LYS A 112 19.76 7.85 -7.28
CA LYS A 112 20.15 9.14 -7.89
C LYS A 112 19.89 9.22 -9.39
N GLN A 113 19.65 8.10 -10.07
CA GLN A 113 19.39 8.07 -11.51
C GLN A 113 17.89 8.15 -11.85
N ILE A 114 17.01 7.98 -10.85
CA ILE A 114 15.54 7.88 -11.04
C ILE A 114 14.83 9.13 -10.45
N GLU A 115 15.54 9.95 -9.67
CA GLU A 115 15.14 11.30 -9.25
C GLU A 115 15.36 12.34 -10.35
#